data_AF-A0A970EL45-F1
#
_entry.id   AF-A0A970EL45-F1
#
_cell.length_a   1.000
_cell.length_b   1.000
_cell.length_c   1.000
_cell.angle_alpha   90.00
_cell.angle_beta   90.00
_cell.angle_gamma   90.00
#
_symmetry.space_group_name_H-M   'P 1'
#
loop_
_entity.id
_entity.type
_entity.pdbx_description
1 polymer ?
#
loop_
_entity_poly.entity_id
_entity_poly.type
_entity_poly.pdbx_seq_one_letter_code
_entity_poly.pdbx_strand_id
1 'polypeptide(L)'
;MTYANRKSAVALVFCLMLLTLIWTTAGSAAELRRTFLLEVGARYEVSVRIRTNLENAPTLASVYIHTDQGQYLRSTQLSRGIGGPGQWQEVSVVVTAPPNARQATVVFSVPEDVELEWDEVNIRRIELDLDTEELIRQGLVYTGLIVDARGLGLQRGMSPKVYSESGQLIYAGVTAPQKFIQEAGIASYGQELTPELLRRIQPGKDPIKVSPLIVKALKVTDSTETSVVISDYDAEAILNALNTYDFLAQYSVIFLVD
;
A
#
# COMPACT_ATOMS: atom_id res chain seq x y z
N MET A 1 -32.32 79.92 -7.06
CA MET A 1 -32.89 80.10 -5.71
C MET A 1 -34.23 79.39 -5.74
N THR A 2 -34.48 78.27 -5.07
CA THR A 2 -34.26 77.99 -3.64
C THR A 2 -34.14 76.47 -3.42
N TYR A 3 -33.33 76.12 -2.44
CA TYR A 3 -33.01 74.77 -1.97
C TYR A 3 -34.12 74.29 -1.02
N ALA A 4 -34.66 73.09 -1.20
CA ALA A 4 -35.43 72.40 -0.17
C ALA A 4 -35.23 70.88 -0.30
N ASN A 5 -34.55 70.37 0.70
CA ASN A 5 -34.04 69.02 0.88
C ASN A 5 -35.06 68.20 1.70
N ARG A 6 -35.36 66.95 1.32
CA ARG A 6 -35.79 65.92 2.30
C ARG A 6 -35.77 64.48 1.74
N LYS A 7 -34.84 63.71 2.33
CA LYS A 7 -34.97 62.32 2.82
C LYS A 7 -34.89 61.15 1.82
N SER A 8 -33.65 60.74 1.59
CA SER A 8 -33.09 59.40 1.87
C SER A 8 -34.05 58.21 1.95
N ALA A 9 -33.93 57.31 0.98
CA ALA A 9 -34.08 55.87 1.17
C ALA A 9 -32.98 55.17 0.36
N VAL A 10 -31.83 54.97 0.99
CA VAL A 10 -30.76 54.11 0.47
C VAL A 10 -31.25 52.68 0.65
N ALA A 11 -31.60 52.02 -0.45
CA ALA A 11 -31.89 50.59 -0.47
C ALA A 11 -30.56 49.83 -0.32
N LEU A 12 -30.21 49.53 0.93
CA LEU A 12 -29.08 48.70 1.30
C LEU A 12 -29.47 47.24 1.05
N VAL A 13 -29.14 46.73 -0.14
CA VAL A 13 -29.32 45.31 -0.46
C VAL A 13 -28.32 44.53 0.39
N PHE A 14 -28.82 43.95 1.48
CA PHE A 14 -28.11 42.98 2.30
C PHE A 14 -27.85 41.74 1.42
N CYS A 15 -26.64 41.64 0.89
CA CYS A 15 -26.16 40.42 0.24
C CYS A 15 -25.94 39.40 1.36
N LEU A 16 -26.99 38.61 1.64
CA LEU A 16 -26.94 37.47 2.53
C LEU A 16 -25.97 36.47 1.89
N MET A 17 -24.69 36.50 2.29
CA MET A 17 -23.78 35.39 2.03
C MET A 17 -24.35 34.17 2.74
N LEU A 18 -25.14 33.38 2.00
CA LEU A 18 -25.39 32.00 2.35
C LEU A 18 -24.02 31.32 2.29
N LEU A 19 -23.36 31.22 3.44
CA LEU A 19 -22.30 30.24 3.63
C LEU A 19 -23.01 28.89 3.54
N THR A 20 -23.15 28.38 2.32
CA THR A 20 -23.42 26.96 2.13
C THR A 20 -22.20 26.28 2.69
N LEU A 21 -22.29 25.83 3.96
CA LEU A 21 -21.50 24.70 4.40
C LEU A 21 -21.81 23.62 3.37
N ILE A 22 -20.87 23.41 2.45
CA ILE A 22 -20.85 22.21 1.65
C ILE A 22 -20.59 21.14 2.71
N TRP A 23 -21.66 20.56 3.23
CA TRP A 23 -21.57 19.23 3.80
C TRP A 23 -21.10 18.39 2.64
N THR A 24 -19.80 18.17 2.54
CA THR A 24 -19.28 17.09 1.72
C THR A 24 -19.92 15.86 2.33
N THR A 25 -20.97 15.38 1.68
CA THR A 25 -21.50 14.05 1.95
C THR A 25 -20.33 13.13 1.72
N ALA A 26 -19.69 12.68 2.81
CA ALA A 26 -18.72 11.61 2.77
C ALA A 26 -19.49 10.42 2.21
N GLY A 27 -19.27 10.16 0.93
CA GLY A 27 -19.98 9.11 0.23
C GLY A 27 -19.66 7.79 0.92
N SER A 28 -20.70 6.99 1.17
CA SER A 28 -20.54 5.55 1.41
C SER A 28 -19.99 4.92 0.13
N ALA A 29 -18.69 5.10 -0.11
CA ALA A 29 -17.94 4.35 -1.09
C ALA A 29 -17.11 3.33 -0.30
N ALA A 30 -17.19 2.05 -0.68
CA ALA A 30 -16.36 0.97 -0.13
C ALA A 30 -14.84 1.24 -0.30
N GLU A 31 -14.50 2.27 -1.07
CA GLU A 31 -13.13 2.69 -1.34
C GLU A 31 -12.98 4.20 -1.56
N LEU A 32 -11.83 4.73 -1.16
CA LEU A 32 -11.34 6.06 -1.45
C LEU A 32 -10.16 5.97 -2.42
N ARG A 33 -10.25 6.67 -3.56
CA ARG A 33 -9.20 6.70 -4.59
C ARG A 33 -8.53 8.06 -4.71
N ARG A 34 -7.21 8.09 -4.81
CA ARG A 34 -6.41 9.31 -5.04
C ARG A 34 -5.27 9.05 -6.02
N THR A 35 -5.23 9.84 -7.08
CA THR A 35 -4.18 9.77 -8.11
C THR A 35 -3.32 11.03 -8.05
N PHE A 36 -2.00 10.86 -8.13
CA PHE A 36 -1.05 11.97 -8.09
C PHE A 36 0.18 11.68 -8.97
N LEU A 37 0.90 12.74 -9.33
CA LEU A 37 2.12 12.65 -10.13
C LEU A 37 3.31 12.19 -9.28
N LEU A 38 4.17 11.39 -9.88
CA LEU A 38 5.40 10.93 -9.26
C LEU A 38 6.60 11.67 -9.88
N GLU A 39 7.53 12.05 -9.02
CA GLU A 39 8.89 12.40 -9.41
C GLU A 39 9.76 11.15 -9.38
N VAL A 40 10.67 11.01 -10.36
CA VAL A 40 11.55 9.85 -10.49
C VAL A 40 12.39 9.67 -9.23
N GLY A 41 12.32 8.47 -8.65
CA GLY A 41 13.07 8.09 -7.44
C GLY A 41 12.57 8.73 -6.14
N ALA A 42 11.52 9.57 -6.18
CA ALA A 42 10.95 10.14 -4.98
C ALA A 42 10.14 9.09 -4.19
N ARG A 43 10.09 9.27 -2.87
CA ARG A 43 9.18 8.54 -1.98
C ARG A 43 8.10 9.49 -1.48
N TYR A 44 6.89 8.97 -1.38
CA TYR A 44 5.74 9.69 -0.87
C TYR A 44 5.09 8.89 0.25
N GLU A 45 4.55 9.60 1.23
CA GLU A 45 3.54 9.05 2.12
C GLU A 45 2.19 9.63 1.73
N VAL A 46 1.22 8.74 1.54
CA VAL A 46 -0.17 9.09 1.38
C VAL A 46 -0.88 8.70 2.67
N SER A 47 -1.37 9.69 3.42
CA SER A 47 -2.14 9.45 4.65
C SER A 47 -3.57 9.96 4.51
N VAL A 48 -4.46 9.33 5.27
CA VAL A 48 -5.88 9.68 5.35
C VAL A 48 -6.38 9.37 6.74
N ARG A 49 -7.27 10.21 7.26
CA ARG A 49 -8.05 9.88 8.45
C ARG A 49 -9.28 9.11 8.00
N ILE A 50 -9.49 7.94 8.58
CA ILE A 50 -10.66 7.10 8.29
C ILE A 50 -11.43 6.79 9.57
N ARG A 51 -12.70 6.46 9.41
CA ARG A 51 -13.58 5.97 10.47
C ARG A 51 -14.43 4.84 9.92
N THR A 52 -14.54 3.76 10.68
CA THR A 52 -15.36 2.59 10.33
C THR A 52 -16.42 2.30 11.38
N ASN A 53 -17.53 1.69 10.96
CA ASN A 53 -18.59 1.24 11.87
C ASN A 53 -18.22 -0.01 12.68
N LEU A 54 -17.29 -0.83 12.19
CA LEU A 54 -16.81 -2.06 12.85
C LEU A 54 -15.49 -1.80 13.60
N GLU A 55 -15.37 -2.39 14.80
CA GLU A 55 -14.14 -2.39 15.60
C GLU A 55 -13.02 -3.15 14.87
N ASN A 56 -11.80 -2.59 14.85
CA ASN A 56 -10.62 -3.22 14.24
C ASN A 56 -10.84 -3.66 12.78
N ALA A 57 -11.75 -3.01 12.04
CA ALA A 57 -12.01 -3.33 10.65
C ALA A 57 -10.71 -3.29 9.84
N PRO A 58 -10.38 -4.36 9.07
CA PRO A 58 -9.18 -4.36 8.26
C PRO A 58 -9.32 -3.30 7.17
N THR A 59 -8.37 -2.38 7.10
CA THR A 59 -8.30 -1.40 6.02
C THR A 59 -7.11 -1.74 5.13
N LEU A 60 -7.35 -1.83 3.83
CA LEU A 60 -6.30 -2.02 2.84
C LEU A 60 -5.97 -0.69 2.18
N ALA A 61 -4.68 -0.39 2.03
CA ALA A 61 -4.19 0.70 1.21
C ALA A 61 -3.39 0.11 0.04
N SER A 62 -3.99 0.08 -1.14
CA SER A 62 -3.38 -0.47 -2.36
C SER A 62 -2.78 0.64 -3.21
N VAL A 63 -1.54 0.43 -3.66
CA VAL A 63 -0.78 1.37 -4.50
C VAL A 63 -0.68 0.79 -5.90
N TYR A 64 -1.32 1.45 -6.85
CA TYR A 64 -1.21 1.15 -8.27
C TYR A 64 -0.24 2.12 -8.92
N ILE A 65 0.75 1.59 -9.64
CA ILE A 65 1.70 2.38 -10.41
C ILE A 65 1.24 2.41 -11.86
N HIS A 66 1.25 3.59 -12.46
CA HIS A 66 0.96 3.80 -13.87
C HIS A 66 2.24 4.06 -14.65
N THR A 67 2.48 3.24 -15.66
CA THR A 67 3.61 3.33 -16.60
C THR A 67 3.09 3.40 -18.03
N ASP A 68 4.00 3.61 -18.99
CA ASP A 68 3.66 3.56 -20.42
C ASP A 68 3.16 2.15 -20.86
N GLN A 69 3.47 1.09 -20.09
CA GLN A 69 3.04 -0.30 -20.34
C GLN A 69 1.70 -0.64 -19.64
N GLY A 70 1.06 0.34 -19.00
CA GLY A 70 -0.17 0.15 -18.24
C GLY A 70 0.02 0.26 -16.72
N GLN A 71 -1.00 -0.15 -15.98
CA GLN A 71 -1.05 -0.09 -14.52
C GLN A 71 -0.76 -1.45 -13.88
N TYR A 72 -0.09 -1.46 -12.74
CA TYR A 72 0.10 -2.67 -11.93
C TYR A 72 0.08 -2.36 -10.44
N LEU A 73 -0.31 -3.36 -9.64
CA LEU A 73 -0.32 -3.26 -8.18
C LEU A 73 1.12 -3.40 -7.65
N ARG A 74 1.61 -2.38 -6.95
CA ARG A 74 2.99 -2.31 -6.44
C ARG A 74 3.11 -2.68 -4.97
N SER A 75 2.13 -2.32 -4.17
CA SER A 75 2.09 -2.65 -2.75
C SER A 75 0.66 -2.60 -2.24
N THR A 76 0.33 -3.47 -1.28
CA THR A 76 -0.95 -3.45 -0.58
C THR A 76 -0.69 -3.49 0.89
N GLN A 77 -0.97 -2.40 1.57
CA GLN A 77 -0.70 -2.31 2.97
C GLN A 77 -1.95 -2.60 3.79
N LEU A 78 -1.85 -3.55 4.71
CA LEU A 78 -2.92 -3.86 5.65
C LEU A 78 -2.68 -3.09 6.94
N SER A 79 -3.61 -2.21 7.27
CA SER A 79 -3.74 -1.63 8.59
C SER A 79 -4.90 -2.29 9.32
N ARG A 80 -4.66 -2.76 10.54
CA ARG A 80 -5.75 -3.07 11.47
C ARG A 80 -6.04 -1.81 12.25
N GLY A 81 -7.31 -1.46 12.34
CA GLY A 81 -7.68 -0.29 13.10
C GLY A 81 -7.24 -0.40 14.56
N ILE A 82 -6.72 0.69 15.12
CA ILE A 82 -6.31 0.77 16.53
C ILE A 82 -7.44 1.44 17.36
N GLY A 83 -8.40 2.08 16.68
CA GLY A 83 -9.56 2.72 17.29
C GLY A 83 -10.76 1.78 17.45
N GLY A 84 -11.60 2.09 18.45
CA GLY A 84 -12.91 1.46 18.61
C GLY A 84 -13.89 1.85 17.49
N PRO A 85 -15.08 1.23 17.42
CA PRO A 85 -16.12 1.59 16.45
C PRO A 85 -16.37 3.09 16.42
N GLY A 86 -16.42 3.68 15.23
CA GLY A 86 -16.72 5.11 15.05
C GLY A 86 -15.59 6.06 15.49
N GLN A 87 -14.38 5.56 15.77
CA GLN A 87 -13.23 6.42 16.04
C GLN A 87 -12.46 6.75 14.76
N TRP A 88 -12.02 8.01 14.66
CA TRP A 88 -11.11 8.43 13.62
C TRP A 88 -9.72 7.87 13.88
N GLN A 89 -9.10 7.33 12.84
CA GLN A 89 -7.76 6.79 12.86
C GLN A 89 -6.99 7.19 11.61
N GLU A 90 -5.70 7.41 11.73
CA GLU A 90 -4.84 7.69 10.58
C GLU A 90 -4.36 6.37 9.96
N VAL A 91 -4.52 6.26 8.64
CA VAL A 91 -3.92 5.19 7.84
C VAL A 91 -3.04 5.84 6.79
N SER A 92 -1.79 5.39 6.70
CA SER A 92 -0.85 5.89 5.70
C SER A 92 -0.30 4.77 4.83
N VAL A 93 0.21 5.07 3.65
CA VAL A 93 0.95 4.13 2.80
C VAL A 93 2.11 4.82 2.09
N VAL A 94 3.21 4.08 1.92
CA VAL A 94 4.38 4.57 1.20
C VAL A 94 4.30 4.20 -0.28
N VAL A 95 4.59 5.19 -1.11
CA VAL A 95 4.75 5.03 -2.55
C VAL A 95 6.18 5.38 -2.91
N THR A 96 6.97 4.39 -3.32
CA THR A 96 8.30 4.63 -3.91
C THR A 96 8.14 4.66 -5.42
N ALA A 97 8.50 5.78 -6.05
CA ALA A 97 8.33 6.00 -7.48
C ALA A 97 9.31 5.15 -8.31
N PRO A 98 8.81 4.24 -9.17
CA PRO A 98 9.62 3.61 -10.20
C PRO A 98 10.25 4.62 -11.17
N PRO A 99 11.44 4.36 -11.72
CA PRO A 99 12.07 5.22 -12.72
C PRO A 99 11.21 5.46 -13.97
N ASN A 100 10.36 4.49 -14.32
CA ASN A 100 9.48 4.50 -15.48
C ASN A 100 8.01 4.86 -15.15
N ALA A 101 7.72 5.29 -13.93
CA ALA A 101 6.37 5.66 -13.52
C ALA A 101 6.19 7.17 -13.51
N ARG A 102 5.00 7.62 -13.92
CA ARG A 102 4.63 9.03 -13.89
C ARG A 102 3.53 9.35 -12.89
N GLN A 103 2.74 8.35 -12.52
CA GLN A 103 1.60 8.51 -11.61
C GLN A 103 1.44 7.29 -10.72
N ALA A 104 0.90 7.53 -9.53
CA ALA A 104 0.38 6.48 -8.67
C ALA A 104 -1.09 6.75 -8.36
N THR A 105 -1.85 5.68 -8.20
CA THR A 105 -3.18 5.71 -7.58
C THR A 105 -3.13 4.94 -6.26
N VAL A 106 -3.46 5.61 -5.17
CA VAL A 106 -3.69 4.96 -3.88
C VAL A 106 -5.18 4.75 -3.69
N VAL A 107 -5.54 3.53 -3.31
CA VAL A 107 -6.90 3.10 -3.02
C VAL A 107 -6.95 2.61 -1.57
N PHE A 108 -7.67 3.33 -0.73
CA PHE A 108 -8.02 2.86 0.62
C PHE A 108 -9.36 2.15 0.55
N SER A 109 -9.43 0.90 0.97
CA SER A 109 -10.66 0.09 0.90
C SER A 109 -10.90 -0.67 2.20
N VAL A 110 -12.16 -0.97 2.43
CA VAL A 110 -12.64 -1.82 3.54
C VAL A 110 -13.45 -2.99 2.98
N PRO A 111 -13.76 -4.03 3.78
CA PRO A 111 -14.69 -5.09 3.39
C PRO A 111 -16.06 -4.53 2.97
N GLU A 112 -16.79 -5.24 2.12
CA GLU A 112 -18.06 -4.78 1.53
C GLU A 112 -19.15 -4.47 2.57
N ASP A 113 -19.11 -5.10 3.74
CA ASP A 113 -20.04 -4.95 4.85
C ASP A 113 -19.63 -3.87 5.86
N VAL A 114 -18.52 -3.16 5.61
CA VAL A 114 -17.99 -2.11 6.48
C VAL A 114 -18.25 -0.74 5.86
N GLU A 115 -18.84 0.15 6.65
CA GLU A 115 -18.99 1.55 6.26
C GLU A 115 -17.66 2.30 6.47
N LEU A 116 -17.21 3.01 5.45
CA LEU A 116 -15.99 3.83 5.48
C LEU A 116 -16.33 5.31 5.36
N GLU A 117 -15.92 6.08 6.34
CA GLU A 117 -15.85 7.54 6.26
C GLU A 117 -14.37 7.99 6.23
N TRP A 118 -14.09 9.09 5.54
CA TRP A 118 -12.73 9.63 5.44
C TRP A 118 -12.71 11.16 5.55
N ASP A 119 -11.56 11.68 6.00
CA ASP A 119 -11.22 13.09 6.02
C ASP A 119 -9.70 13.28 5.84
N GLU A 120 -9.26 14.51 5.57
CA GLU A 120 -7.85 14.92 5.57
C GLU A 120 -6.91 13.98 4.78
N VAL A 121 -7.13 13.87 3.46
CA VAL A 121 -6.17 13.17 2.58
C VAL A 121 -4.94 14.03 2.38
N ASN A 122 -3.79 13.52 2.80
CA ASN A 122 -2.50 14.16 2.66
C ASN A 122 -1.57 13.34 1.75
N ILE A 123 -0.83 14.02 0.88
CA ILE A 123 0.23 13.42 0.07
C ILE A 123 1.48 14.25 0.33
N ARG A 124 2.44 13.67 1.04
CA ARG A 124 3.71 14.33 1.35
C ARG A 124 4.87 13.57 0.74
N ARG A 125 5.84 14.31 0.21
CA ARG A 125 7.13 13.74 -0.17
C ARG A 125 7.90 13.42 1.13
N ILE A 126 8.51 12.25 1.18
CA ILE A 126 9.38 11.82 2.28
C ILE A 126 10.81 12.22 1.89
N GLU A 127 11.46 13.01 2.74
CA GLU A 127 12.90 13.26 2.63
C GLU A 127 13.65 11.96 2.99
N LEU A 128 14.55 11.52 2.10
CA LEU A 128 15.20 10.21 2.13
C LEU A 128 16.36 10.11 3.13
N ASP A 129 16.54 11.10 4.01
CA ASP A 129 17.62 11.17 4.98
C ASP A 129 17.27 10.57 6.35
N LEU A 130 16.07 10.00 6.50
CA LEU A 130 15.68 9.25 7.68
C LEU A 130 16.60 8.03 7.87
N ASP A 131 17.06 7.81 9.10
CA ASP A 131 17.79 6.60 9.45
C ASP A 131 16.89 5.36 9.33
N THR A 132 17.52 4.20 9.12
CA THR A 132 16.82 2.92 8.92
C THR A 132 15.89 2.56 10.08
N GLU A 133 16.28 2.86 11.32
CA GLU A 133 15.49 2.55 12.51
C GLU A 133 14.20 3.38 12.56
N GLU A 134 14.26 4.64 12.16
CA GLU A 134 13.10 5.53 12.06
C GLU A 134 12.16 5.10 10.95
N LEU A 135 12.69 4.70 9.78
CA LEU A 135 11.88 4.13 8.70
C LEU A 135 11.13 2.88 9.16
N ILE A 136 11.77 1.99 9.92
CA ILE A 136 11.14 0.80 10.49
C ILE A 136 10.08 1.18 11.51
N ARG A 137 10.39 2.07 12.46
CA ARG A 137 9.45 2.54 13.49
C ARG A 137 8.19 3.17 12.91
N GLN A 138 8.33 3.97 11.85
CA GLN A 138 7.21 4.61 11.17
C GLN A 138 6.46 3.68 10.20
N GLY A 139 6.92 2.42 10.03
CA GLY A 139 6.31 1.48 9.08
C GLY A 139 6.47 1.93 7.63
N LEU A 140 7.54 2.68 7.32
CA LEU A 140 7.87 3.19 5.99
C LEU A 140 8.78 2.24 5.20
N VAL A 141 8.92 1.00 5.66
CA VAL A 141 9.69 -0.07 5.03
C VAL A 141 8.79 -1.13 4.43
N TYR A 142 9.30 -1.88 3.46
CA TYR A 142 8.65 -3.10 3.04
C TYR A 142 8.87 -4.20 4.08
N THR A 143 7.82 -4.94 4.43
CA THR A 143 7.85 -5.98 5.47
C THR A 143 7.81 -7.39 4.91
N GLY A 144 7.72 -7.53 3.59
CA GLY A 144 7.72 -8.82 2.90
C GLY A 144 7.66 -8.68 1.39
N LEU A 145 7.81 -9.82 0.72
CA LEU A 145 7.69 -9.96 -0.72
C LEU A 145 6.42 -10.74 -1.07
N ILE A 146 5.69 -10.26 -2.05
CA ILE A 146 4.59 -10.99 -2.67
C ILE A 146 4.89 -11.13 -4.15
N VAL A 147 4.91 -12.36 -4.63
CA VAL A 147 5.14 -12.66 -6.04
C VAL A 147 3.83 -13.12 -6.66
N ASP A 148 3.27 -12.29 -7.55
CA ASP A 148 2.08 -12.64 -8.30
C ASP A 148 2.45 -13.53 -9.50
N ALA A 149 2.16 -14.83 -9.37
CA ALA A 149 2.43 -15.85 -10.38
C ALA A 149 1.14 -16.51 -10.91
N ARG A 150 -0.01 -15.88 -10.66
CA ARG A 150 -1.30 -16.35 -11.20
C ARG A 150 -1.30 -16.33 -12.72
N GLY A 151 -1.99 -17.29 -13.32
CA GLY A 151 -2.06 -17.51 -14.75
C GLY A 151 -0.81 -18.12 -15.38
N LEU A 152 0.21 -18.45 -14.57
CA LEU A 152 1.45 -19.07 -15.05
C LEU A 152 1.58 -20.55 -14.67
N GLY A 153 0.64 -21.10 -13.89
CA GLY A 153 0.67 -22.51 -13.48
C GLY A 153 1.72 -22.86 -12.43
N LEU A 154 2.16 -21.89 -11.61
CA LEU A 154 3.14 -22.13 -10.55
C LEU A 154 2.62 -23.17 -9.54
N GLN A 155 3.42 -24.21 -9.29
CA GLN A 155 3.13 -25.25 -8.31
C GLN A 155 3.64 -24.87 -6.92
N ARG A 156 2.90 -25.31 -5.89
CA ARG A 156 3.32 -25.15 -4.49
C ARG A 156 4.54 -26.04 -4.23
N GLY A 157 5.66 -25.44 -3.86
CA GLY A 157 6.90 -26.14 -3.54
C GLY A 157 7.38 -25.91 -2.10
N MET A 158 8.17 -26.86 -1.60
CA MET A 158 8.89 -26.68 -0.32
C MET A 158 10.06 -25.70 -0.44
N SER A 159 10.62 -25.55 -1.65
CA SER A 159 11.84 -24.77 -1.89
C SER A 159 11.70 -23.80 -3.07
N PRO A 160 10.66 -22.94 -3.12
CA PRO A 160 10.47 -22.00 -4.21
C PRO A 160 11.65 -21.04 -4.30
N LYS A 161 11.99 -20.65 -5.53
CA LYS A 161 13.04 -19.67 -5.81
C LYS A 161 12.52 -18.54 -6.67
N VAL A 162 13.12 -17.37 -6.49
CA VAL A 162 12.86 -16.19 -7.32
C VAL A 162 14.18 -15.81 -7.99
N TYR A 163 14.16 -15.74 -9.31
CA TYR A 163 15.29 -15.29 -10.13
C TYR A 163 14.93 -14.00 -10.87
N SER A 164 15.92 -13.18 -11.16
CA SER A 164 15.80 -12.09 -12.14
C SER A 164 15.85 -12.64 -13.58
N GLU A 165 15.47 -11.83 -14.57
CA GLU A 165 15.59 -12.16 -16.00
C GLU A 165 17.05 -12.44 -16.41
N SER A 166 17.99 -11.70 -15.83
CA SER A 166 19.44 -11.90 -15.98
C SER A 166 19.98 -13.16 -15.29
N GLY A 167 19.14 -13.90 -14.55
CA GLY A 167 19.50 -15.15 -13.88
C GLY A 167 20.08 -14.98 -12.47
N GLN A 168 20.04 -13.78 -11.90
CA GLN A 168 20.43 -13.55 -10.52
C GLN A 168 19.43 -14.21 -9.57
N LEU A 169 19.92 -14.98 -8.60
CA LEU A 169 19.08 -15.54 -7.54
C LEU A 169 18.71 -14.46 -6.53
N ILE A 170 17.43 -14.14 -6.43
CA ILE A 170 16.88 -13.12 -5.52
C ILE A 170 16.40 -13.74 -4.21
N TYR A 171 15.78 -14.92 -4.29
CA TYR A 171 15.29 -15.64 -3.12
C TYR A 171 15.44 -17.14 -3.29
N ALA A 172 15.89 -17.83 -2.23
CA ALA A 172 16.04 -19.28 -2.23
C ALA A 172 15.75 -19.98 -0.90
N GLY A 173 15.39 -19.23 0.15
CA GLY A 173 15.02 -19.77 1.46
C GLY A 173 16.04 -20.71 2.16
N VAL A 174 17.32 -20.71 1.79
CA VAL A 174 18.28 -21.78 2.20
C VAL A 174 19.12 -21.52 3.46
N THR A 175 18.78 -20.56 4.33
CA THR A 175 19.67 -20.22 5.46
C THR A 175 19.00 -20.13 6.84
N ALA A 176 17.96 -20.92 7.13
CA ALA A 176 17.29 -20.87 8.45
C ALA A 176 17.74 -21.99 9.39
N PRO A 177 17.75 -21.73 10.72
CA PRO A 177 17.75 -22.78 11.71
C PRO A 177 16.59 -23.76 11.47
N GLN A 178 16.89 -25.06 11.46
CA GLN A 178 15.98 -26.14 11.09
C GLN A 178 14.62 -26.10 11.81
N LYS A 179 14.57 -25.57 13.05
CA LYS A 179 13.33 -25.42 13.84
C LYS A 179 12.33 -24.43 13.24
N PHE A 180 12.78 -23.31 12.66
CA PHE A 180 11.87 -22.30 12.09
C PHE A 180 11.26 -22.77 10.76
N ILE A 181 12.05 -23.48 9.94
CA ILE A 181 11.60 -24.07 8.68
C ILE A 181 10.52 -25.14 8.93
N GLN A 182 10.66 -25.93 10.00
CA GLN A 182 9.72 -27.01 10.33
C GLN A 182 8.32 -26.50 10.73
N GLU A 183 8.24 -25.34 11.39
CA GLU A 183 6.96 -24.80 11.88
C GLU A 183 6.26 -23.89 10.87
N ALA A 184 7.00 -23.05 10.16
CA ALA A 184 6.43 -22.00 9.32
C ALA A 184 6.71 -22.16 7.82
N GLY A 185 7.64 -23.03 7.42
CA GLY A 185 8.12 -23.11 6.04
C GLY A 185 8.84 -21.85 5.57
N ILE A 186 9.26 -21.82 4.30
CA ILE A 186 10.01 -20.69 3.72
C ILE A 186 9.14 -19.76 2.84
N ALA A 187 7.90 -20.13 2.55
CA ALA A 187 6.96 -19.26 1.83
C ALA A 187 5.52 -19.69 2.15
N SER A 188 4.56 -18.78 1.90
CA SER A 188 3.13 -19.10 1.91
C SER A 188 2.53 -18.90 0.53
N TYR A 189 1.39 -19.55 0.27
CA TYR A 189 0.74 -19.54 -1.03
C TYR A 189 -0.76 -19.28 -0.86
N GLY A 190 -1.34 -18.44 -1.72
CA GLY A 190 -2.78 -18.19 -1.76
C GLY A 190 -3.22 -17.69 -3.13
N GLN A 191 -4.53 -17.66 -3.38
CA GLN A 191 -5.09 -17.12 -4.62
C GLN A 191 -5.31 -15.60 -4.52
N GLU A 192 -5.56 -15.13 -3.30
CA GLU A 192 -5.88 -13.73 -2.98
C GLU A 192 -5.14 -13.29 -1.72
N LEU A 193 -5.04 -11.97 -1.54
CA LEU A 193 -4.41 -11.34 -0.39
C LEU A 193 -5.36 -11.25 0.80
N THR A 194 -5.66 -12.39 1.41
CA THR A 194 -6.48 -12.41 2.63
C THR A 194 -5.70 -11.86 3.83
N PRO A 195 -6.40 -11.32 4.85
CA PRO A 195 -5.75 -10.88 6.09
C PRO A 195 -4.89 -11.98 6.73
N GLU A 196 -5.33 -13.24 6.68
CA GLU A 196 -4.61 -14.40 7.21
C GLU A 196 -3.30 -14.63 6.47
N LEU A 197 -3.33 -14.56 5.14
CA LEU A 197 -2.13 -14.73 4.32
C LEU A 197 -1.11 -13.62 4.58
N LEU A 198 -1.59 -12.38 4.72
CA LEU A 198 -0.75 -11.22 5.04
C LEU A 198 -0.07 -11.31 6.42
N ARG A 199 -0.57 -12.14 7.35
CA ARG A 199 0.13 -12.42 8.62
C ARG A 199 1.51 -13.05 8.41
N ARG A 200 1.75 -13.72 7.27
CA ARG A 200 3.07 -14.28 6.93
C ARG A 200 4.17 -13.23 6.88
N ILE A 201 3.81 -12.02 6.47
CA ILE A 201 4.72 -10.90 6.24
C ILE A 201 4.55 -9.80 7.28
N GLN A 202 3.90 -10.13 8.41
CA GLN A 202 3.79 -9.26 9.56
C GLN A 202 5.06 -9.39 10.41
N PRO A 203 5.82 -8.31 10.59
CA PRO A 203 7.01 -8.36 11.44
C PRO A 203 6.61 -8.26 12.92
N GLY A 204 7.15 -9.14 13.76
CA GLY A 204 7.00 -9.12 15.22
C GLY A 204 5.57 -9.24 15.77
N LYS A 205 5.39 -8.95 17.06
CA LYS A 205 4.09 -8.82 17.73
C LYS A 205 3.90 -7.37 18.20
N ASP A 206 2.71 -6.81 17.96
CA ASP A 206 2.25 -5.43 18.23
C ASP A 206 2.92 -4.32 17.41
N PRO A 207 2.13 -3.30 17.00
CA PRO A 207 1.62 -3.25 15.64
C PRO A 207 2.67 -2.67 14.71
N ILE A 208 3.38 -3.55 14.00
CA ILE A 208 4.03 -3.15 12.76
C ILE A 208 3.06 -3.45 11.60
N LYS A 209 2.76 -2.37 10.90
CA LYS A 209 2.00 -2.29 9.65
C LYS A 209 2.56 -3.26 8.61
N VAL A 210 1.69 -4.04 7.95
CA VAL A 210 2.10 -4.97 6.88
C VAL A 210 2.20 -4.20 5.58
N SER A 211 3.39 -4.09 5.00
CA SER A 211 3.65 -3.36 3.76
C SER A 211 4.48 -4.24 2.80
N PRO A 212 3.86 -5.12 2.01
CA PRO A 212 4.57 -5.93 1.04
C PRO A 212 5.05 -5.13 -0.16
N LEU A 213 6.19 -5.52 -0.70
CA LEU A 213 6.55 -5.25 -2.08
C LEU A 213 5.92 -6.33 -2.96
N ILE A 214 5.03 -5.92 -3.88
CA ILE A 214 4.36 -6.82 -4.82
C ILE A 214 5.09 -6.74 -6.16
N VAL A 215 5.47 -7.90 -6.68
CA VAL A 215 6.15 -8.05 -7.98
C VAL A 215 5.39 -9.07 -8.83
N LYS A 216 5.46 -8.92 -10.15
CA LYS A 216 4.81 -9.83 -11.08
C LYS A 216 5.84 -10.84 -11.63
N ALA A 217 5.52 -12.12 -11.56
CA ALA A 217 6.30 -13.15 -12.23
C ALA A 217 6.09 -13.05 -13.75
N LEU A 218 7.17 -13.26 -14.50
CA LEU A 218 7.17 -13.28 -15.96
C LEU A 218 6.98 -14.70 -16.49
N LYS A 219 7.52 -15.70 -15.79
CA LYS A 219 7.39 -17.13 -16.11
C LYS A 219 7.71 -18.01 -14.91
N VAL A 220 7.17 -19.22 -14.93
CA VAL A 220 7.62 -20.34 -14.08
C VAL A 220 8.91 -20.93 -14.66
N THR A 221 9.75 -21.47 -13.79
CA THR A 221 11.01 -22.15 -14.13
C THR A 221 11.20 -23.35 -13.22
N ASP A 222 12.28 -24.09 -13.44
CA ASP A 222 12.60 -25.40 -12.85
C ASP A 222 11.68 -26.54 -13.32
N SER A 223 12.15 -27.79 -13.16
CA SER A 223 11.43 -28.98 -13.60
C SER A 223 10.24 -29.36 -12.72
N THR A 224 10.14 -28.76 -11.54
CA THR A 224 9.07 -28.97 -10.56
C THR A 224 8.02 -27.87 -10.62
N GLU A 225 8.22 -26.86 -11.47
CA GLU A 225 7.37 -25.70 -11.64
C GLU A 225 7.15 -24.94 -10.33
N THR A 226 8.15 -24.86 -9.45
CA THR A 226 8.04 -24.22 -8.12
C THR A 226 8.75 -22.88 -8.00
N SER A 227 9.49 -22.48 -9.03
CA SER A 227 10.27 -21.26 -9.05
C SER A 227 9.79 -20.31 -10.13
N VAL A 228 10.09 -19.03 -9.98
CA VAL A 228 9.68 -17.98 -10.92
C VAL A 228 10.85 -17.12 -11.35
N VAL A 229 10.70 -16.52 -12.52
CA VAL A 229 11.54 -15.42 -13.00
C VAL A 229 10.72 -14.13 -12.93
N ILE A 230 11.28 -13.09 -12.34
CA ILE A 230 10.74 -11.72 -12.29
C ILE A 230 11.60 -10.79 -13.15
N SER A 231 11.10 -9.59 -13.45
CA SER A 231 11.88 -8.60 -14.20
C SER A 231 13.15 -8.19 -13.46
N ASP A 232 14.20 -7.83 -14.19
CA ASP A 232 15.43 -7.27 -13.58
C ASP A 232 15.13 -6.00 -12.77
N TYR A 233 14.14 -5.22 -13.22
CA TYR A 233 13.65 -4.03 -12.52
C TYR A 233 13.05 -4.35 -11.14
N ASP A 234 12.17 -5.35 -11.08
CA ASP A 234 11.58 -5.78 -9.81
C ASP A 234 12.63 -6.44 -8.90
N ALA A 235 13.60 -7.15 -9.47
CA ALA A 235 14.73 -7.69 -8.73
C ALA A 235 15.55 -6.57 -8.05
N GLU A 236 15.88 -5.50 -8.79
CA GLU A 236 16.58 -4.33 -8.23
C GLU A 236 15.75 -3.65 -7.13
N ALA A 237 14.43 -3.50 -7.33
CA ALA A 237 13.55 -2.94 -6.31
C ALA A 237 13.53 -3.76 -5.02
N ILE A 238 13.56 -5.10 -5.13
CA ILE A 238 13.68 -5.98 -3.97
C ILE A 238 15.02 -5.74 -3.28
N LEU A 239 16.14 -5.79 -4.01
CA LEU A 239 17.48 -5.59 -3.44
C LEU A 239 17.61 -4.22 -2.73
N ASN A 240 17.07 -3.17 -3.32
CA ASN A 240 17.03 -1.84 -2.71
C ASN A 240 16.20 -1.81 -1.42
N ALA A 241 15.09 -2.55 -1.34
CA ALA A 241 14.29 -2.67 -0.13
C ALA A 241 15.05 -3.43 0.98
N LEU A 242 15.80 -4.48 0.62
CA LEU A 242 16.59 -5.27 1.57
C LEU A 242 17.73 -4.48 2.22
N ASN A 243 18.26 -3.47 1.54
CA ASN A 243 19.24 -2.55 2.13
C ASN A 243 18.66 -1.73 3.31
N THR A 244 17.34 -1.61 3.39
CA THR A 244 16.64 -0.92 4.50
C THR A 244 16.12 -1.92 5.53
N TYR A 245 15.40 -2.95 5.09
CA TYR A 245 14.88 -3.98 5.98
C TYR A 245 14.89 -5.34 5.29
N ASP A 246 15.70 -6.27 5.81
CA ASP A 246 15.83 -7.63 5.25
C ASP A 246 14.67 -8.54 5.68
N PHE A 247 13.52 -8.33 5.06
CA PHE A 247 12.35 -9.18 5.26
C PHE A 247 12.54 -10.60 4.69
N LEU A 248 13.50 -10.83 3.78
CA LEU A 248 13.77 -12.17 3.26
C LEU A 248 14.49 -13.05 4.27
N ALA A 249 15.31 -12.47 5.16
CA ALA A 249 15.87 -13.17 6.30
C ALA A 249 14.81 -13.71 7.27
N GLN A 250 13.61 -13.14 7.27
CA GLN A 250 12.45 -13.58 8.05
C GLN A 250 11.52 -14.53 7.29
N TYR A 251 11.88 -14.93 6.07
CA TYR A 251 11.06 -15.75 5.18
C TYR A 251 9.68 -15.14 4.90
N SER A 252 9.58 -13.80 4.96
CA SER A 252 8.36 -13.05 4.71
C SER A 252 8.09 -12.98 3.21
N VAL A 253 7.70 -14.13 2.64
CA VAL A 253 7.43 -14.32 1.21
C VAL A 253 6.09 -15.02 1.02
N ILE A 254 5.26 -14.46 0.13
CA ILE A 254 4.00 -15.03 -0.33
C ILE A 254 4.05 -15.18 -1.85
N PHE A 255 3.54 -16.29 -2.37
CA PHE A 255 3.26 -16.46 -3.79
C PHE A 255 1.76 -16.44 -4.00
N LEU A 256 1.29 -15.60 -4.93
CA LEU A 256 -0.06 -15.71 -5.45
C LEU A 256 -0.06 -16.71 -6.61
N VAL A 257 -0.94 -17.70 -6.51
CA VAL A 257 -1.06 -18.83 -7.46
C VAL A 257 -2.52 -19.04 -7.83
N ASP A 258 -2.74 -19.88 -8.85
CA ASP A 258 -4.08 -20.24 -9.33
C ASP A 258 -4.90 -21.06 -8.33
#